data_AF-S8ELN9-F1
#
_entry.id   AF-S8ELN9-F1
#
_cell.length_a   1.000
_cell.length_b   1.000
_cell.length_c   1.000
_cell.angle_alpha   90.00
_cell.angle_beta   90.00
_cell.angle_gamma   90.00
#
_symmetry.space_group_name_H-M   'P 1'
#
loop_
_entity.id
_entity.type
_entity.pdbx_description
1 polymer ?
#
loop_
_entity_poly.entity_id
_entity_poly.type
_entity_poly.pdbx_seq_one_letter_code
_entity_poly.pdbx_strand_id
1 'polypeptide(L)' 'FLEVACKSSGKIIRFAAGAEAGFAVDLINKKLLSYSSNGENFSPATHIEAVKEEETAVIFGPTCPLVHYGSGWKLQTAID' A
#
# COMPACT_ATOMS: atom_id res chain seq x y z
N PHE A 1 0.89 12.46 -8.04
CA PHE A 1 0.83 11.00 -7.86
C PHE A 1 0.77 10.71 -6.37
N LEU A 2 0.40 9.50 -5.96
CA LEU A 2 0.38 9.04 -4.58
C LEU A 2 1.40 7.93 -4.41
N GLU A 3 2.18 7.98 -3.34
CA GLU A 3 3.17 6.96 -2.99
C GLU A 3 2.55 6.00 -1.97
N VAL A 4 2.65 4.70 -2.24
CA VAL A 4 2.22 3.63 -1.34
C VAL A 4 3.43 2.78 -1.00
N ALA A 5 3.77 2.69 0.29
CA ALA A 5 4.84 1.83 0.78
C ALA A 5 4.32 0.40 0.98
N CYS A 6 4.96 -0.58 0.34
CA CYS A 6 4.70 -1.98 0.61
C CYS A 6 5.42 -2.40 1.89
N LYS A 7 4.66 -2.72 2.95
CA LYS A 7 5.17 -3.05 4.28
C LYS A 7 6.01 -4.32 4.30
N SER A 8 5.65 -5.33 3.51
CA SER A 8 6.42 -6.59 3.45
C SER A 8 7.75 -6.44 2.70
N SER A 9 7.82 -5.65 1.64
CA SER A 9 9.05 -5.50 0.82
C SER A 9 9.84 -4.21 1.03
N GLY A 10 9.29 -3.24 1.76
CA GLY A 10 9.86 -1.89 1.92
C GLY A 10 9.83 -1.02 0.66
N LYS A 11 9.33 -1.53 -0.48
CA LYS A 11 9.33 -0.81 -1.76
C LYS A 11 8.21 0.21 -1.84
N ILE A 12 8.46 1.31 -2.53
CA ILE A 12 7.47 2.34 -2.81
C ILE A 12 6.96 2.19 -4.23
N ILE A 13 5.63 2.19 -4.39
CA ILE A 13 4.97 2.17 -5.70
C ILE A 13 4.11 3.43 -5.82
N ARG A 14 4.14 4.05 -7.01
CA ARG A 14 3.43 5.30 -7.30
C ARG A 14 2.17 5.02 -8.11
N PHE A 15 1.07 5.63 -7.69
CA PHE A 15 -0.22 5.54 -8.35
C PHE A 15 -0.70 6.93 -8.81
N ALA A 16 -1.54 6.95 -9.85
CA ALA A 16 -2.27 8.15 -10.20
C ALA A 16 -3.23 8.54 -9.05
N ALA A 17 -3.47 9.83 -8.87
CA ALA A 17 -4.45 10.29 -7.88
C ALA A 17 -5.84 9.75 -8.25
N GLY A 18 -6.58 9.24 -7.26
CA GLY A 18 -7.90 8.64 -7.48
C GLY A 18 -7.90 7.18 -7.94
N ALA A 19 -6.75 6.52 -8.08
CA ALA A 19 -6.71 5.08 -8.31
C ALA A 19 -7.39 4.33 -7.16
N GLU A 20 -8.14 3.26 -7.47
CA GLU A 20 -8.81 2.47 -6.44
C GLU A 20 -7.81 1.67 -5.59
N ALA A 21 -8.05 1.60 -4.29
CA ALA A 21 -7.17 0.90 -3.36
C ALA A 21 -7.03 -0.61 -3.67
N GLY A 22 -8.11 -1.26 -4.12
CA GLY A 22 -8.10 -2.66 -4.53
C GLY A 22 -7.19 -2.90 -5.73
N PHE A 23 -7.26 -2.04 -6.75
CA PHE A 23 -6.32 -2.07 -7.87
C PHE A 23 -4.86 -1.90 -7.40
N ALA A 24 -4.63 -1.02 -6.43
CA ALA A 24 -3.29 -0.81 -5.87
C ALA A 24 -2.76 -2.07 -5.15
N VAL A 25 -3.57 -2.69 -4.30
CA VAL A 25 -3.23 -3.96 -3.61
C VAL A 25 -2.90 -5.05 -4.61
N ASP A 26 -3.74 -5.26 -5.63
CA ASP A 26 -3.53 -6.27 -6.67
C ASP A 26 -2.21 -6.07 -7.41
N LEU A 27 -1.90 -4.83 -7.79
CA LEU A 27 -0.66 -4.53 -8.49
C LEU A 27 0.57 -4.73 -7.59
N ILE A 28 0.49 -4.32 -6.33
CA ILE A 28 1.57 -4.50 -5.36
C ILE A 28 1.82 -6.00 -5.15
N ASN A 29 0.78 -6.80 -4.91
CA ASN A 29 0.89 -8.24 -4.71
C ASN A 29 1.46 -8.96 -5.94
N LYS A 30 1.04 -8.57 -7.16
CA LYS A 30 1.64 -9.09 -8.40
C LYS A 30 3.12 -8.76 -8.50
N LYS A 31 3.54 -7.57 -8.07
CA LYS A 31 4.96 -7.18 -8.05
C LYS A 31 5.75 -7.89 -6.96
N LEU A 32 5.17 -8.17 -5.79
CA LEU A 32 5.81 -8.96 -4.73
C LEU A 32 6.30 -10.31 -5.24
N LEU A 33 5.49 -11.02 -6.03
CA LEU A 33 5.87 -12.29 -6.65
C LEU A 33 7.14 -12.16 -7.51
N SER A 34 7.31 -11.03 -8.21
CA SER A 34 8.51 -10.78 -9.01
C SER A 34 9.75 -10.47 -8.17
N TYR A 35 9.57 -10.07 -6.91
CA TYR A 35 10.67 -9.77 -5.98
C TYR A 35 11.15 -10.99 -5.21
N SER A 36 10.29 -11.98 -5.02
CA SER A 36 10.62 -13.24 -4.33
C SER A 36 11.63 -14.14 -5.06
N SER A 37 12.22 -13.69 -6.18
CA SER A 37 13.24 -14.43 -6.93
C SER A 37 14.52 -14.72 -6.15
N ASN A 38 14.74 -14.07 -5.00
CA ASN A 38 15.93 -14.24 -4.16
C ASN A 38 15.68 -15.09 -2.89
N GLY A 39 14.58 -15.85 -2.83
CA GLY A 39 14.21 -16.64 -1.66
C GLY A 39 13.53 -15.85 -0.53
N GLU A 40 13.20 -14.58 -0.78
CA GLU A 40 12.42 -13.75 0.14
C GLU A 40 10.93 -14.13 0.07
N ASN A 41 10.39 -14.55 1.21
CA ASN A 41 8.97 -14.81 1.38
C ASN A 41 8.27 -13.54 1.87
N PHE A 42 7.57 -12.84 0.97
CA PHE A 42 6.78 -11.67 1.32
C PHE A 42 5.33 -12.07 1.63
N SER A 43 4.83 -11.64 2.78
CA SER A 43 3.39 -11.70 3.05
C SER A 43 2.64 -10.79 2.07
N PRO A 44 1.55 -11.27 1.44
CA PRO A 44 0.72 -10.45 0.57
C PRO A 44 0.04 -9.34 1.38
N ALA A 45 -0.13 -8.18 0.76
CA ALA A 45 -0.87 -7.08 1.32
C ALA A 45 -2.38 -7.40 1.36
N THR A 46 -3.05 -7.02 2.44
CA THR A 46 -4.51 -7.23 2.59
C THR A 46 -5.32 -5.99 2.24
N HIS A 47 -4.80 -4.80 2.55
CA HIS A 47 -5.42 -3.52 2.19
C HIS A 47 -4.39 -2.39 2.18
N ILE A 48 -4.81 -1.21 1.73
CA ILE A 48 -4.06 0.05 1.92
C ILE A 48 -4.60 0.77 3.14
N GLU A 49 -3.70 1.34 3.93
CA GLU A 49 -4.00 2.20 5.06
C GLU A 49 -3.20 3.51 4.96
N ALA A 50 -3.79 4.61 5.42
CA ALA A 50 -3.05 5.82 5.73
C ALA A 50 -2.68 5.80 7.21
N VAL A 51 -1.40 6.01 7.52
CA VAL A 51 -0.93 6.05 8.90
C VAL A 51 -0.20 7.35 9.19
N LYS A 52 -0.27 7.77 10.45
CA LYS A 52 0.45 8.90 11.01
C LYS A 52 0.88 8.54 12.43
N GLU A 53 1.99 9.12 12.89
CA GLU A 53 2.53 8.85 14.23
C GLU A 53 1.47 9.15 15.31
N GLU A 54 1.33 8.22 16.27
CA GLU A 54 0.39 8.25 17.39
C GLU A 54 -1.12 8.32 17.03
N GLU A 55 -1.46 8.22 15.74
CA GLU A 55 -2.85 8.23 15.27
C GLU A 55 -3.29 6.85 14.78
N THR A 56 -4.60 6.61 14.85
CA THR A 56 -5.20 5.40 14.28
C THR A 56 -5.15 5.44 12.76
N ALA A 57 -4.89 4.29 12.16
CA ALA A 57 -4.83 4.14 10.72
C ALA A 57 -6.21 4.39 10.07
N VAL A 58 -6.21 5.04 8.90
CA VAL A 58 -7.39 5.16 8.05
C VAL A 58 -7.37 4.03 7.03
N ILE A 59 -8.35 3.15 7.09
CA ILE A 59 -8.43 1.94 6.26
C ILE A 59 -9.16 2.25 4.96
N PHE A 60 -8.58 1.87 3.82
CA PHE A 60 -9.22 2.02 2.52
C PHE A 60 -9.95 0.74 2.14
N GLY A 61 -11.25 0.85 1.88
CA GLY A 61 -12.00 -0.21 1.22
C GLY A 61 -11.50 -0.43 -0.22
N PRO A 62 -11.71 -1.61 -0.81
CA PRO A 62 -11.16 -1.95 -2.12
C PRO A 62 -11.62 -1.02 -3.25
N THR A 63 -12.81 -0.43 -3.17
CA THR A 63 -13.35 0.51 -4.16
C THR A 63 -13.10 1.98 -3.82
N CYS A 64 -12.45 2.26 -2.69
CA CYS A 64 -12.14 3.63 -2.29
C CYS A 64 -11.01 4.20 -3.17
N PRO A 65 -11.13 5.45 -3.65
CA PRO A 65 -10.02 6.12 -4.30
C PRO A 65 -8.90 6.39 -3.28
N LEU A 66 -7.66 6.18 -3.68
CA LEU A 66 -6.50 6.61 -2.90
C LEU A 66 -6.49 8.13 -2.81
N VAL A 67 -6.31 8.64 -1.59
CA VAL A 67 -6.23 10.08 -1.29
C VAL A 67 -5.05 10.37 -0.36
N HIS A 68 -4.57 11.61 -0.40
CA HIS A 68 -3.54 12.11 0.51
C HIS A 68 -4.19 12.90 1.64
N TYR A 69 -3.97 12.51 2.90
CA TYR A 69 -4.56 13.18 4.07
C TYR A 69 -3.78 14.40 4.57
N GLY A 70 -2.66 14.73 3.90
CA GLY A 70 -1.85 15.91 4.22
C GLY A 70 -0.58 15.56 4.99
N SER A 71 0.06 16.58 5.56
CA SER A 71 1.36 16.42 6.21
C SER A 71 1.34 15.36 7.32
N GLY A 72 2.37 14.52 7.36
CA GLY A 72 2.54 13.46 8.35
C GLY A 72 1.80 12.15 8.04
N TRP A 73 0.86 12.14 7.09
CA TRP A 73 0.19 10.92 6.64
C TRP A 73 0.98 10.23 5.54
N LYS A 74 1.18 8.91 5.67
CA LYS A 74 1.77 8.06 4.62
C LYS A 74 0.80 6.94 4.26
N LEU A 75 0.71 6.62 2.96
CA LEU A 75 -0.02 5.43 2.51
C LEU A 75 0.92 4.22 2.56
N GLN A 76 0.44 3.12 3.12
CA GLN A 76 1.17 1.86 3.14
C GLN A 76 0.22 0.67 3.01
N THR A 77 0.76 -0.49 2.68
CA THR A 77 0.01 -1.75 2.75
C THR A 77 -0.04 -2.27 4.18
N ALA A 78 -1.17 -2.83 4.59
CA ALA A 78 -1.22 -3.72 5.74
C ALA A 78 -0.90 -5.17 5.34
N ILE A 79 -0.45 -5.95 6.32
CA ILE A 79 -0.27 -7.40 6.26
C ILE A 79 -0.99 -8.00 7.47
N ASP A 80 -1.55 -9.19 7.32
CA ASP A 80 -2.14 -9.95 8.43
C ASP A 80 -1.06 -10.68 9.25
#